data_AF-A0A931HE19-F1
#
_entry.id   AF-A0A931HE19-F1
#
_cell.length_a   1.000
_cell.length_b   1.000
_cell.length_c   1.000
_cell.angle_alpha   90.00
_cell.angle_beta   90.00
_cell.angle_gamma   90.00
#
_symmetry.space_group_name_H-M   'P 1'
#
loop_
_entity.id
_entity.type
_entity.pdbx_description
1 polymer ?
#
loop_
_entity_poly.entity_id
_entity_poly.type
_entity_poly.pdbx_seq_one_letter_code
_entity_poly.pdbx_strand_id
1 'polypeptide(L)'
;MSDENWTVLARRGAYNASAAAKADFVMDWAVDGLLPATGATVLFGTGSTGKTQLLLWLAMHIAARGDQKPEKWLGADVRATGKILVLSAEDLREHLFKRIGDIAWWMSDQTGWAEEQIEDVCSRIHVMPFLSMSNQEFGDLNPSLFSRGGDRGEWGPTPSLDSIEKFLDEANREAVANGRPEDRFVGVILDSAVSMAGFEMSHSEATTNFLFHLNRMSRRQGMFWAIIGHTPKDAAKKTDDPAVERLRGSAMWSTTPRTVIELRCATQNDNVEQVLVQYPQLSVRDVLFLSTAKANSMGADLRPRALMRVKEHGAFIDISEQFPGIFERNAKSFGETDRVGPRRPIDQDQTWLAIIDLVAWITESGRPGVKFSRRKLRDAFEQHQPRHDVLKYVSPEHEGKHSRTDFTLAWYLAQLREFGAISDAKAGQFVVVNLEEARTRFRSASGGPNASWAYWEDVNEEPMAAAPADQNEAGSTAGPIGGERLLPPL
;
A
#
# COMPACT_ATOMS: atom_id res chain seq x y z
N MET A 1 -26.28 28.84 1.32
CA MET A 1 -26.67 28.95 -0.10
C MET A 1 -28.18 28.88 -0.15
N SER A 2 -28.85 29.76 -0.90
CA SER A 2 -30.30 29.67 -1.10
C SER A 2 -30.65 28.39 -1.86
N ASP A 3 -31.78 27.76 -1.54
CA ASP A 3 -32.33 26.56 -2.21
C ASP A 3 -32.81 26.83 -3.65
N GLU A 4 -32.10 27.68 -4.40
CA GLU A 4 -32.38 27.89 -5.82
C GLU A 4 -31.82 26.72 -6.64
N ASN A 5 -32.68 26.12 -7.47
CA ASN A 5 -32.32 25.03 -8.37
C ASN A 5 -31.15 25.43 -9.30
N TRP A 6 -30.19 24.54 -9.53
CA TRP A 6 -29.01 24.78 -10.37
C TRP A 6 -29.36 25.28 -11.77
N THR A 7 -30.50 24.85 -12.34
CA THR A 7 -30.97 25.30 -13.67
C THR A 7 -31.36 26.77 -13.67
N VAL A 8 -31.91 27.28 -12.56
CA VAL A 8 -32.27 28.70 -12.39
C VAL A 8 -30.99 29.53 -12.25
N LEU A 9 -30.05 29.08 -11.41
CA LEU A 9 -28.75 29.72 -11.25
C LEU A 9 -27.98 29.78 -12.57
N ALA A 10 -27.91 28.67 -13.31
CA ALA A 10 -27.23 28.58 -14.59
C ALA A 10 -27.79 29.55 -15.63
N ARG A 11 -29.12 29.67 -15.73
CA ARG A 11 -29.78 30.62 -16.65
C ARG A 11 -29.50 32.08 -16.31
N ARG A 12 -29.27 32.39 -15.03
CA ARG A 12 -28.84 33.73 -14.57
C ARG A 12 -27.35 33.99 -14.78
N GLY A 13 -26.62 33.07 -15.41
CA GLY A 13 -25.19 33.19 -15.71
C GLY A 13 -24.27 32.55 -14.68
N ALA A 14 -24.79 31.92 -13.61
CA ALA A 14 -23.95 31.12 -12.73
C ALA A 14 -23.31 29.95 -13.52
N TYR A 15 -22.13 29.52 -13.10
CA TYR A 15 -21.34 28.47 -13.76
C TYR A 15 -20.86 28.81 -15.19
N ASN A 16 -21.09 30.03 -15.69
CA ASN A 16 -20.54 30.46 -16.97
C ASN A 16 -19.02 30.66 -16.85
N ALA A 17 -18.26 30.04 -17.77
CA ALA A 17 -16.81 30.13 -17.81
C ALA A 17 -16.28 31.56 -18.00
N SER A 18 -17.10 32.52 -18.46
CA SER A 18 -16.72 33.93 -18.54
C SER A 18 -16.32 34.53 -17.18
N ALA A 19 -16.81 33.94 -16.08
CA ALA A 19 -16.38 34.32 -14.74
C ALA A 19 -14.88 34.02 -14.51
N ALA A 20 -14.34 32.96 -15.13
CA ALA A 20 -12.94 32.60 -14.97
C ALA A 20 -11.98 33.65 -15.56
N ALA A 21 -12.37 34.35 -16.63
CA ALA A 21 -11.55 35.40 -17.24
C ALA A 21 -11.32 36.62 -16.33
N LYS A 22 -12.13 36.77 -15.28
CA LYS A 22 -12.07 37.88 -14.31
C LYS A 22 -11.69 37.41 -12.91
N ALA A 23 -11.49 36.10 -12.73
CA ALA A 23 -11.32 35.54 -11.41
C ALA A 23 -9.83 35.40 -11.07
N ASP A 24 -9.43 36.04 -9.98
CA ASP A 24 -8.14 35.80 -9.32
C ASP A 24 -8.34 34.74 -8.24
N PHE A 25 -8.63 33.49 -8.66
CA PHE A 25 -8.86 32.39 -7.73
C PHE A 25 -7.53 31.88 -7.19
N VAL A 26 -7.24 32.21 -5.94
CA VAL A 26 -6.22 31.52 -5.16
C VAL A 26 -6.82 30.24 -4.58
N MET A 27 -6.09 29.12 -4.71
CA MET A 27 -6.51 27.86 -4.12
C MET A 27 -6.50 27.96 -2.60
N ASP A 28 -7.59 27.56 -1.95
CA ASP A 28 -7.71 27.59 -0.50
C ASP A 28 -7.19 26.27 0.12
N TRP A 29 -6.19 26.40 0.99
CA TRP A 29 -5.47 25.28 1.60
C TRP A 29 -5.68 25.31 3.11
N ALA A 30 -5.91 24.16 3.75
CA ALA A 30 -5.80 24.00 5.20
C ALA A 30 -4.34 23.81 5.61
N VAL A 31 -3.57 23.06 4.80
CA VAL A 31 -2.12 22.99 4.82
C VAL A 31 -1.61 23.18 3.41
N ASP A 32 -0.72 24.14 3.20
CA ASP A 32 -0.26 24.55 1.88
C ASP A 32 0.27 23.37 1.06
N GLY A 33 -0.26 23.21 -0.14
CA GLY A 33 0.12 22.16 -1.09
C GLY A 33 -0.26 20.72 -0.70
N LEU A 34 -0.56 20.43 0.57
CA LEU A 34 -0.81 19.07 1.06
C LEU A 34 -2.30 18.80 1.28
N LEU A 35 -3.03 19.73 1.89
CA LEU A 35 -4.42 19.53 2.31
C LEU A 35 -5.30 20.71 1.91
N PRO A 36 -6.17 20.56 0.89
CA PRO A 36 -7.15 21.58 0.53
C PRO A 36 -8.07 21.93 1.71
N ALA A 37 -8.47 23.19 1.83
CA ALA A 37 -9.39 23.63 2.91
C ALA A 37 -10.80 23.02 2.78
N THR A 38 -11.15 22.56 1.57
CA THR A 38 -12.41 21.85 1.29
C THR A 38 -12.18 20.68 0.34
N GLY A 39 -13.07 19.71 0.45
CA GLY A 39 -13.09 18.44 -0.24
C GLY A 39 -12.54 17.28 0.59
N ALA A 40 -12.63 16.09 0.01
CA ALA A 40 -12.07 14.88 0.60
C ALA A 40 -10.60 14.70 0.20
N THR A 41 -9.77 14.30 1.16
CA THR A 41 -8.40 13.85 0.98
C THR A 41 -8.30 12.43 1.51
N VAL A 42 -7.68 11.52 0.75
CA VAL A 42 -7.48 10.14 1.20
C VAL A 42 -6.02 9.94 1.60
N LEU A 43 -5.78 9.57 2.86
CA LEU A 43 -4.48 9.09 3.34
C LEU A 43 -4.55 7.58 3.45
N PHE A 44 -3.73 6.86 2.67
CA PHE A 44 -3.75 5.40 2.66
C PHE A 44 -2.38 4.79 2.89
N GLY A 45 -2.37 3.53 3.27
CA GLY A 45 -1.15 2.78 3.58
C GLY A 45 -1.48 1.40 4.14
N THR A 46 -0.45 0.59 4.35
CA THR A 46 -0.60 -0.71 5.00
C THR A 46 -1.07 -0.55 6.46
N GLY A 47 -1.47 -1.67 7.08
CA GLY A 47 -1.72 -1.69 8.52
C GLY A 47 -0.47 -1.27 9.31
N SER A 48 -0.66 -0.62 10.46
CA SER A 48 0.42 -0.22 11.38
C SER A 48 1.44 0.80 10.83
N THR A 49 1.12 1.49 9.73
CA THR A 49 1.96 2.61 9.22
C THR A 49 1.79 3.92 9.99
N GLY A 50 0.89 3.99 10.98
CA GLY A 50 0.69 5.21 11.78
C GLY A 50 -0.21 6.25 11.11
N LYS A 51 -1.10 5.86 10.19
CA LYS A 51 -2.04 6.77 9.48
C LYS A 51 -2.89 7.60 10.45
N THR A 52 -3.56 6.93 11.38
CA THR A 52 -4.37 7.58 12.42
C THR A 52 -3.53 8.55 13.22
N GLN A 53 -2.34 8.11 13.65
CA GLN A 53 -1.41 8.92 14.42
C GLN A 53 -0.97 10.19 13.66
N LEU A 54 -0.65 10.05 12.37
CA LEU A 54 -0.24 11.18 11.51
C LEU A 54 -1.37 12.21 11.38
N LEU A 55 -2.62 11.76 11.24
CA LEU A 55 -3.78 12.66 11.16
C LEU A 55 -4.16 13.27 12.52
N LEU A 56 -3.97 12.56 13.64
CA LEU A 56 -4.13 13.15 14.97
C LEU A 56 -3.07 14.22 15.23
N TRP A 57 -1.84 14.01 14.76
CA TRP A 57 -0.77 15.01 14.83
C TRP A 57 -1.07 16.26 13.99
N LEU A 58 -1.62 16.09 12.78
CA LEU A 58 -2.18 17.18 11.98
C LEU A 58 -3.33 17.90 12.72
N ALA A 59 -4.23 17.14 13.34
CA ALA A 59 -5.36 17.71 14.08
C ALA A 59 -4.88 18.63 15.19
N MET A 60 -3.80 18.27 15.90
CA MET A 60 -3.18 19.09 16.92
C MET A 60 -2.61 20.41 16.38
N HIS A 61 -1.97 20.38 15.20
CA HIS A 61 -1.47 21.60 14.53
C HIS A 61 -2.61 22.57 14.15
N ILE A 62 -3.72 22.03 13.67
CA ILE A 62 -4.89 22.84 13.27
C ILE A 62 -5.68 23.31 14.49
N ALA A 63 -5.75 22.50 15.54
CA ALA A 63 -6.40 22.84 16.79
C ALA A 63 -5.67 23.96 17.54
N ALA A 64 -4.34 24.02 17.47
CA ALA A 64 -3.57 25.03 18.17
C ALA A 64 -3.92 26.46 17.73
N ARG A 65 -3.95 27.40 18.69
CA ARG A 65 -4.25 28.83 18.47
C ARG A 65 -3.35 29.71 19.32
N GLY A 66 -3.35 31.02 19.02
CA GLY A 66 -2.51 32.01 19.70
C GLY A 66 -1.08 32.08 19.15
N ASP A 67 -0.24 32.87 19.81
CA ASP A 67 1.09 33.25 19.31
C ASP A 67 2.11 32.09 19.28
N GLN A 68 1.87 31.05 20.07
CA GLN A 68 2.71 29.84 20.13
C GLN A 68 2.18 28.69 19.26
N LYS A 69 1.29 28.99 18.30
CA LYS A 69 0.78 27.98 17.36
C LYS A 69 1.91 27.49 16.45
N PRO A 70 2.09 26.17 16.25
CA PRO A 70 2.95 25.65 15.21
C PRO A 70 2.49 26.10 13.83
N GLU A 71 3.34 26.85 13.15
CA GLU A 71 3.03 27.42 11.83
C GLU A 71 3.16 26.40 10.71
N LYS A 72 3.92 25.31 10.92
CA LYS A 72 4.23 24.34 9.88
C LYS A 72 3.91 22.92 10.29
N TRP A 73 3.35 22.17 9.34
CA TRP A 73 3.16 20.73 9.44
C TRP A 73 3.79 20.09 8.21
N LEU A 74 4.71 19.15 8.43
CA LEU A 74 5.52 18.57 7.34
C LEU A 74 6.16 19.67 6.47
N GLY A 75 6.78 20.68 7.10
CA GLY A 75 7.43 21.80 6.40
C GLY A 75 6.51 22.74 5.61
N ALA A 76 5.20 22.48 5.54
CA ALA A 76 4.21 23.30 4.85
C ALA A 76 3.40 24.15 5.84
N ASP A 77 3.03 25.37 5.44
CA ASP A 77 2.31 26.30 6.30
C ASP A 77 0.89 25.79 6.63
N VAL A 78 0.53 25.84 7.92
CA VAL A 78 -0.78 25.48 8.45
C VAL A 78 -1.68 26.71 8.46
N ARG A 79 -2.49 26.85 7.41
CA ARG A 79 -3.40 27.99 7.21
C ARG A 79 -4.69 27.86 8.00
N ALA A 80 -5.17 26.64 8.22
CA ALA A 80 -6.39 26.41 8.99
C ALA A 80 -6.12 26.52 10.51
N THR A 81 -7.07 27.11 11.23
CA THR A 81 -7.16 27.07 12.69
C THR A 81 -8.61 26.81 13.07
N GLY A 82 -8.87 25.80 13.90
CA GLY A 82 -10.22 25.46 14.29
C GLY A 82 -10.33 24.14 15.03
N LYS A 83 -11.56 23.70 15.30
CA LYS A 83 -11.83 22.38 15.88
C LYS A 83 -11.75 21.29 14.82
N ILE A 84 -11.43 20.09 15.26
CA ILE A 84 -11.40 18.88 14.42
C ILE A 84 -12.32 17.83 15.03
N LEU A 85 -13.13 17.19 14.17
CA LEU A 85 -13.90 16.01 14.54
C LEU A 85 -13.19 14.74 14.08
N VAL A 86 -12.94 13.80 14.97
CA VAL A 86 -12.36 12.49 14.68
C VAL A 86 -13.46 11.44 14.81
N LEU A 87 -13.82 10.84 13.69
CA LEU A 87 -14.75 9.72 13.62
C LEU A 87 -13.91 8.44 13.57
N SER A 88 -13.97 7.61 14.61
CA SER A 88 -13.18 6.37 14.65
C SER A 88 -14.05 5.14 14.91
N ALA A 89 -13.96 4.17 14.01
CA ALA A 89 -14.55 2.84 14.13
C ALA A 89 -13.50 1.74 14.39
N GLU A 90 -12.20 2.09 14.42
CA GLU A 90 -11.11 1.11 14.59
C GLU A 90 -10.48 1.11 15.97
N ASP A 91 -10.44 2.26 16.66
CA ASP A 91 -9.75 2.40 17.94
C ASP A 91 -10.72 2.67 19.11
N LEU A 92 -10.31 2.23 20.30
CA LEU A 92 -11.00 2.52 21.56
C LEU A 92 -10.72 3.95 22.03
N ARG A 93 -11.67 4.52 22.79
CA ARG A 93 -11.59 5.88 23.36
C ARG A 93 -10.28 6.13 24.08
N GLU A 94 -9.91 5.25 25.00
CA GLU A 94 -8.71 5.36 25.83
C GLU A 94 -7.42 5.39 25.01
N HIS A 95 -7.36 4.64 23.91
CA HIS A 95 -6.20 4.63 23.02
C HIS A 95 -6.10 5.93 22.22
N LEU A 96 -7.22 6.43 21.69
CA LEU A 96 -7.24 7.71 20.96
C LEU A 96 -6.88 8.88 21.89
N PHE A 97 -7.45 8.90 23.10
CA PHE A 97 -7.23 9.97 24.06
C PHE A 97 -5.78 9.96 24.56
N LYS A 98 -5.22 8.77 24.83
CA LYS A 98 -3.80 8.63 25.14
C LYS A 98 -2.92 9.17 24.02
N ARG A 99 -3.18 8.78 22.77
CA ARG A 99 -2.40 9.26 21.61
C ARG A 99 -2.47 10.78 21.43
N ILE A 100 -3.66 11.37 21.61
CA ILE A 100 -3.86 12.82 21.54
C ILE A 100 -3.05 13.51 22.66
N GLY A 101 -3.13 13.02 23.89
CA GLY A 101 -2.37 13.55 25.02
C GLY A 101 -0.86 13.44 24.82
N ASP A 102 -0.37 12.27 24.39
CA ASP A 102 1.05 12.03 24.13
C ASP A 102 1.60 12.99 23.04
N ILE A 103 0.81 13.25 22.00
CA ILE A 103 1.14 14.25 20.97
C ILE A 103 1.17 15.67 21.56
N ALA A 104 0.17 16.03 22.36
CA ALA A 104 0.04 17.38 22.92
C ALA A 104 1.22 17.73 23.82
N TRP A 105 1.63 16.79 24.67
CA TRP A 105 2.81 16.94 25.53
C TRP A 105 4.09 17.10 24.72
N TRP A 106 4.29 16.28 23.69
CA TRP A 106 5.45 16.44 22.82
C TRP A 106 5.48 17.78 22.09
N MET A 107 4.32 18.24 21.60
CA MET A 107 4.23 19.55 20.97
C MET A 107 4.47 20.69 21.96
N SER A 108 4.03 20.53 23.21
CA SER A 108 4.36 21.46 24.29
C SER A 108 5.86 21.58 24.49
N ASP A 109 6.60 20.47 24.55
CA ASP A 109 8.06 20.49 24.68
C ASP A 109 8.76 21.25 23.53
N GLN A 110 8.15 21.29 22.34
CA GLN A 110 8.68 22.00 21.17
C GLN A 110 8.27 23.48 21.11
N THR A 111 7.12 23.85 21.68
CA THR A 111 6.51 25.18 21.51
C THR A 111 6.50 26.01 22.79
N GLY A 112 6.76 25.38 23.95
CA GLY A 112 6.70 25.99 25.27
C GLY A 112 5.28 26.24 25.76
N TRP A 113 4.34 25.33 25.50
CA TRP A 113 2.96 25.46 25.98
C TRP A 113 2.84 25.18 27.48
N ALA A 114 2.09 26.02 28.18
CA ALA A 114 1.63 25.74 29.54
C ALA A 114 0.56 24.64 29.56
N GLU A 115 0.28 24.08 30.73
CA GLU A 115 -0.74 23.03 30.91
C GLU A 115 -2.12 23.48 30.42
N GLU A 116 -2.50 24.73 30.66
CA GLU A 116 -3.78 25.27 30.21
C GLU A 116 -3.89 25.33 28.68
N GLN A 117 -2.77 25.52 27.98
CA GLN A 117 -2.72 25.51 26.52
C GLN A 117 -2.80 24.08 25.97
N ILE A 118 -2.21 23.11 26.67
CA ILE A 118 -2.35 21.67 26.35
C ILE A 118 -3.81 21.25 26.49
N GLU A 119 -4.48 21.65 27.58
CA GLU A 119 -5.90 21.39 27.78
C GLU A 119 -6.76 22.07 26.71
N ASP A 120 -6.49 23.35 26.39
CA ASP A 120 -7.21 24.09 25.36
C ASP A 120 -7.11 23.40 24.00
N VAL A 121 -5.90 23.03 23.56
CA VAL A 121 -5.72 22.40 22.25
C VAL A 121 -6.38 21.02 22.20
N CYS A 122 -6.30 20.23 23.27
CA CYS A 122 -6.97 18.94 23.34
C CYS A 122 -8.49 19.08 23.32
N SER A 123 -9.05 20.09 24.00
CA SER A 123 -10.49 20.36 24.03
C SER A 123 -11.08 20.72 22.66
N ARG A 124 -10.23 21.11 21.71
CA ARG A 124 -10.59 21.47 20.33
C ARG A 124 -10.59 20.27 19.39
N ILE A 125 -10.19 19.09 19.85
CA ILE A 125 -10.26 17.83 19.11
C ILE A 125 -11.40 16.99 19.70
N HIS A 126 -12.51 16.91 18.98
CA HIS A 126 -13.67 16.11 19.37
C HIS A 126 -13.53 14.71 18.78
N VAL A 127 -13.74 13.67 19.58
CA VAL A 127 -13.60 12.28 19.13
C VAL A 127 -14.93 11.55 19.30
N MET A 128 -15.39 10.87 18.26
CA MET A 128 -16.49 9.91 18.27
C MET A 128 -15.92 8.49 18.09
N PRO A 129 -15.57 7.79 19.19
CA PRO A 129 -14.94 6.48 19.14
C PRO A 129 -16.00 5.37 19.17
N PHE A 130 -16.67 5.14 18.04
CA PHE A 130 -17.84 4.27 17.91
C PHE A 130 -17.63 2.86 18.49
N LEU A 131 -16.42 2.31 18.41
CA LEU A 131 -16.07 0.99 18.95
C LEU A 131 -16.24 0.89 20.48
N SER A 132 -16.17 2.01 21.18
CA SER A 132 -16.19 2.10 22.65
C SER A 132 -17.32 2.98 23.20
N MET A 133 -18.26 3.38 22.33
CA MET A 133 -19.48 4.07 22.75
C MET A 133 -20.50 3.06 23.26
N SER A 134 -21.20 3.41 24.34
CA SER A 134 -22.33 2.64 24.84
C SER A 134 -23.58 2.83 23.97
N ASN A 135 -24.55 1.92 24.09
CA ASN A 135 -25.84 2.05 23.40
C ASN A 135 -26.62 3.33 23.79
N GLN A 136 -26.30 3.95 24.93
CA GLN A 136 -26.88 5.24 25.33
C GLN A 136 -26.23 6.41 24.58
N GLU A 137 -24.94 6.30 24.27
CA GLU A 137 -24.19 7.32 23.53
C GLU A 137 -24.40 7.19 22.01
N PHE A 138 -24.55 5.96 21.50
CA PHE A 138 -24.78 5.67 20.09
C PHE A 138 -25.78 4.52 19.94
N GLY A 139 -27.02 4.85 19.57
CA GLY A 139 -28.13 3.90 19.51
C GLY A 139 -28.24 3.09 18.21
N ASP A 140 -27.48 3.46 17.17
CA ASP A 140 -27.51 2.74 15.89
C ASP A 140 -26.69 1.45 15.97
N LEU A 141 -27.11 0.44 15.20
CA LEU A 141 -26.43 -0.87 15.17
C LEU A 141 -25.02 -0.81 14.59
N ASN A 142 -24.75 0.16 13.71
CA ASN A 142 -23.43 0.35 13.11
C ASN A 142 -23.20 1.83 12.74
N PRO A 143 -21.94 2.29 12.71
CA PRO A 143 -21.60 3.67 12.39
C PRO A 143 -21.44 3.92 10.87
N SER A 144 -22.14 3.15 10.03
CA SER A 144 -22.08 3.35 8.58
C SER A 144 -22.64 4.71 8.21
N LEU A 145 -21.91 5.43 7.38
CA LEU A 145 -22.27 6.78 6.95
C LEU A 145 -23.09 6.80 5.67
N PHE A 146 -23.06 5.71 4.90
CA PHE A 146 -23.80 5.57 3.66
C PHE A 146 -24.48 4.21 3.61
N SER A 147 -25.66 4.14 2.99
CA SER A 147 -26.35 2.88 2.80
C SER A 147 -27.18 2.91 1.53
N ARG A 148 -27.61 1.73 1.11
CA ARG A 148 -28.56 1.59 0.01
C ARG A 148 -29.97 1.63 0.59
N GLY A 149 -30.68 2.74 0.39
CA GLY A 149 -31.95 3.03 1.05
C GLY A 149 -33.13 3.23 0.10
N GLY A 150 -34.34 2.92 0.59
CA GLY A 150 -35.62 3.19 -0.05
C GLY A 150 -36.06 2.16 -1.12
N ASP A 151 -37.31 2.31 -1.60
CA ASP A 151 -37.94 1.44 -2.61
C ASP A 151 -37.18 1.38 -3.95
N ARG A 152 -36.32 2.38 -4.20
CA ARG A 152 -35.53 2.52 -5.44
C ARG A 152 -34.10 1.96 -5.33
N GLY A 153 -33.65 1.62 -4.12
CA GLY A 153 -32.31 1.09 -3.89
C GLY A 153 -31.19 2.05 -4.30
N GLU A 154 -31.33 3.34 -4.02
CA GLU A 154 -30.30 4.35 -4.29
C GLU A 154 -29.32 4.47 -3.11
N TRP A 155 -28.06 4.81 -3.39
CA TRP A 155 -27.05 5.06 -2.35
C TRP A 155 -27.20 6.47 -1.79
N GLY A 156 -27.34 6.59 -0.47
CA GLY A 156 -27.52 7.86 0.20
C GLY A 156 -26.94 7.90 1.62
N PRO A 157 -26.93 9.10 2.24
CA PRO A 157 -26.51 9.29 3.62
C PRO A 157 -27.40 8.49 4.57
N THR A 158 -26.80 7.93 5.62
CA THR A 158 -27.55 7.31 6.73
C THR A 158 -28.00 8.37 7.74
N PRO A 159 -28.96 8.03 8.63
CA PRO A 159 -29.30 8.89 9.77
C PRO A 159 -28.08 9.29 10.63
N SER A 160 -27.06 8.42 10.71
CA SER A 160 -25.82 8.71 11.43
C SER A 160 -25.02 9.82 10.74
N LEU A 161 -24.88 9.80 9.41
CA LEU A 161 -24.22 10.88 8.67
C LEU A 161 -25.03 12.18 8.73
N ASP A 162 -26.36 12.11 8.59
CA ASP A 162 -27.24 13.29 8.72
C ASP A 162 -27.11 13.94 10.12
N SER A 163 -26.99 13.12 11.17
CA SER A 163 -26.79 13.61 12.54
C SER A 163 -25.44 14.27 12.73
N ILE A 164 -24.37 13.72 12.14
CA ILE A 164 -23.03 14.33 12.14
C ILE A 164 -23.06 15.67 11.40
N GLU A 165 -23.71 15.72 10.23
CA GLU A 165 -23.86 16.97 9.47
C GLU A 165 -24.56 18.06 10.26
N LYS A 166 -25.68 17.69 10.89
CA LYS A 166 -26.45 18.60 11.73
C LYS A 166 -25.63 19.11 12.91
N PHE A 167 -24.93 18.22 13.61
CA PHE A 167 -24.05 18.59 14.72
C PHE A 167 -22.99 19.61 14.29
N LEU A 168 -22.30 19.36 13.16
CA LEU A 168 -21.27 20.27 12.64
C LEU A 168 -21.86 21.64 12.26
N ASP A 169 -23.01 21.66 11.59
CA ASP A 169 -23.69 22.90 11.20
C ASP A 169 -24.16 23.72 12.40
N GLU A 170 -24.73 23.07 13.41
CA GLU A 170 -25.21 23.70 14.65
C GLU A 170 -24.04 24.25 15.47
N ALA A 171 -23.01 23.43 15.72
CA ALA A 171 -21.82 23.85 16.46
C ALA A 171 -21.10 25.02 15.79
N ASN A 172 -20.96 24.99 14.46
CA ASN A 172 -20.33 26.09 13.72
C ASN A 172 -21.16 27.38 13.75
N ARG A 173 -22.49 27.27 13.67
CA ARG A 173 -23.40 28.42 13.79
C ARG A 173 -23.33 29.04 15.19
N GLU A 174 -23.30 28.21 16.23
CA GLU A 174 -23.15 28.64 17.61
C GLU A 174 -21.82 29.34 17.86
N ALA A 175 -20.71 28.79 17.35
CA ALA A 175 -19.38 29.41 17.46
C ALA A 175 -19.37 30.84 16.87
N VAL A 176 -19.96 31.02 15.69
CA VAL A 176 -20.10 32.34 15.05
C VAL A 176 -21.01 33.27 15.85
N ALA A 177 -22.17 32.79 16.30
CA ALA A 177 -23.12 33.58 17.08
C ALA A 177 -22.52 34.06 18.41
N ASN A 178 -21.64 33.26 19.00
CA ASN A 178 -20.91 33.58 20.24
C ASN A 178 -19.65 34.44 20.00
N GLY A 179 -19.40 34.91 18.77
CA GLY A 179 -18.23 35.74 18.45
C GLY A 179 -16.89 35.01 18.51
N ARG A 180 -16.89 33.67 18.42
CA ARG A 180 -15.70 32.80 18.47
C ARG A 180 -15.56 32.00 17.16
N PRO A 181 -15.40 32.64 16.00
CA PRO A 181 -15.30 31.95 14.71
C PRO A 181 -14.11 30.97 14.63
N GLU A 182 -13.07 31.18 15.42
CA GLU A 182 -11.93 30.28 15.59
C GLU A 182 -12.29 28.96 16.30
N ASP A 183 -13.45 28.87 16.95
CA ASP A 183 -13.97 27.64 17.58
C ASP A 183 -14.82 26.80 16.63
N ARG A 184 -14.95 27.21 15.36
CA ARG A 184 -15.61 26.40 14.34
C ARG A 184 -14.82 25.13 14.07
N PHE A 185 -15.53 24.04 13.78
CA PHE A 185 -14.96 22.90 13.12
C PHE A 185 -14.52 23.27 11.70
N VAL A 186 -13.26 22.96 11.39
CA VAL A 186 -12.64 23.22 10.07
C VAL A 186 -12.27 21.93 9.34
N GLY A 187 -12.35 20.78 10.03
CA GLY A 187 -12.06 19.50 9.40
C GLY A 187 -12.64 18.29 10.14
N VAL A 188 -12.76 17.20 9.39
CA VAL A 188 -13.16 15.88 9.89
C VAL A 188 -12.11 14.85 9.50
N ILE A 189 -11.74 13.98 10.43
CA ILE A 189 -10.92 12.79 10.19
C ILE A 189 -11.82 11.56 10.26
N LEU A 190 -11.80 10.72 9.23
CA LEU A 190 -12.58 9.49 9.14
C LEU A 190 -11.67 8.26 9.20
N ASP A 191 -11.72 7.52 10.30
CA ASP A 191 -10.89 6.35 10.60
C ASP A 191 -11.72 5.06 10.84
N SER A 192 -11.91 4.19 9.87
CA SER A 192 -11.44 4.25 8.48
C SER A 192 -12.60 4.11 7.50
N ALA A 193 -12.34 4.46 6.23
CA ALA A 193 -13.31 4.28 5.15
C ALA A 193 -13.85 2.85 5.06
N VAL A 194 -13.01 1.85 5.33
CA VAL A 194 -13.37 0.44 5.20
C VAL A 194 -14.49 0.06 6.17
N SER A 195 -14.47 0.62 7.38
CA SER A 195 -15.43 0.29 8.44
C SER A 195 -16.65 1.20 8.43
N MET A 196 -16.50 2.46 8.00
CA MET A 196 -17.53 3.49 8.14
C MET A 196 -18.24 3.89 6.85
N ALA A 197 -17.70 3.57 5.66
CA ALA A 197 -18.36 3.97 4.42
C ALA A 197 -19.74 3.30 4.25
N GLY A 198 -19.95 2.14 4.86
CA GLY A 198 -21.23 1.40 4.81
C GLY A 198 -21.43 0.53 3.57
N PHE A 199 -20.36 0.29 2.82
CA PHE A 199 -20.35 -0.57 1.64
C PHE A 199 -18.97 -1.20 1.44
N GLU A 200 -18.89 -2.27 0.65
CA GLU A 200 -17.61 -2.81 0.23
C GLU A 200 -16.85 -1.79 -0.62
N MET A 201 -15.60 -1.52 -0.27
CA MET A 201 -14.75 -0.51 -0.93
C MET A 201 -14.61 -0.71 -2.46
N SER A 202 -14.83 -1.93 -2.95
CA SER A 202 -14.85 -2.30 -4.38
C SER A 202 -16.09 -1.79 -5.13
N HIS A 203 -17.17 -1.42 -4.44
CA HIS A 203 -18.42 -0.97 -5.03
C HIS A 203 -18.26 0.45 -5.59
N SER A 204 -18.02 0.55 -6.89
CA SER A 204 -17.72 1.82 -7.58
C SER A 204 -18.84 2.86 -7.49
N GLU A 205 -20.10 2.43 -7.67
CA GLU A 205 -21.27 3.31 -7.57
C GLU A 205 -21.42 3.90 -6.16
N ALA A 206 -21.37 3.05 -5.12
CA ALA A 206 -21.45 3.49 -3.73
C ALA A 206 -20.31 4.47 -3.38
N THR A 207 -19.08 4.12 -3.78
CA THR A 207 -17.89 4.97 -3.59
C THR A 207 -18.08 6.34 -4.25
N THR A 208 -18.60 6.37 -5.47
CA THR A 208 -18.83 7.62 -6.22
C THR A 208 -19.84 8.50 -5.50
N ASN A 209 -21.00 7.94 -5.13
CA ASN A 209 -22.06 8.69 -4.46
C ASN A 209 -21.60 9.21 -3.10
N PHE A 210 -20.92 8.37 -2.31
CA PHE A 210 -20.34 8.75 -1.03
C PHE A 210 -19.35 9.92 -1.17
N LEU A 211 -18.35 9.81 -2.05
CA LEU A 211 -17.35 10.86 -2.22
C LEU A 211 -17.95 12.13 -2.86
N PHE A 212 -18.95 12.02 -3.73
CA PHE A 212 -19.68 13.18 -4.25
C PHE A 212 -20.46 13.91 -3.16
N HIS A 213 -21.14 13.16 -2.30
CA HIS A 213 -21.84 13.71 -1.14
C HIS A 213 -20.86 14.41 -0.21
N LEU A 214 -19.77 13.72 0.18
CA LEU A 214 -18.74 14.29 1.05
C LEU A 214 -18.14 15.58 0.48
N ASN A 215 -17.76 15.62 -0.81
CA ASN A 215 -17.19 16.82 -1.41
C ASN A 215 -18.19 18.00 -1.46
N ARG A 216 -19.49 17.74 -1.69
CA ARG A 216 -20.53 18.78 -1.69
C ARG A 216 -20.79 19.31 -0.30
N MET A 217 -20.97 18.42 0.68
CA MET A 217 -21.13 18.77 2.09
C MET A 217 -19.92 19.58 2.58
N SER A 218 -18.72 19.05 2.37
CA SER A 218 -17.45 19.68 2.75
C SER A 218 -17.32 21.11 2.20
N ARG A 219 -17.67 21.33 0.92
CA ARG A 219 -17.69 22.67 0.31
C ARG A 219 -18.78 23.57 0.89
N ARG A 220 -19.96 23.03 1.20
CA ARG A 220 -21.08 23.74 1.83
C ARG A 220 -20.71 24.23 3.23
N GLN A 221 -20.00 23.40 4.00
CA GLN A 221 -19.62 23.68 5.38
C GLN A 221 -18.30 24.46 5.51
N GLY A 222 -17.48 24.48 4.44
CA GLY A 222 -16.18 25.12 4.46
C GLY A 222 -15.17 24.35 5.32
N MET A 223 -15.15 23.02 5.17
CA MET A 223 -14.33 22.12 5.99
C MET A 223 -13.66 21.07 5.13
N PHE A 224 -12.48 20.58 5.50
CA PHE A 224 -11.86 19.44 4.82
C PHE A 224 -12.31 18.10 5.42
N TRP A 225 -12.18 17.02 4.65
CA TRP A 225 -12.39 15.66 5.13
C TRP A 225 -11.13 14.82 4.85
N ALA A 226 -10.43 14.37 5.88
CA ALA A 226 -9.27 13.49 5.78
C ALA A 226 -9.70 12.05 6.07
N ILE A 227 -9.67 11.19 5.05
CA ILE A 227 -10.20 9.83 5.08
C ILE A 227 -9.06 8.84 5.10
N ILE A 228 -9.09 7.90 6.05
CA ILE A 228 -8.10 6.83 6.13
C ILE A 228 -8.50 5.68 5.20
N GLY A 229 -7.63 5.41 4.23
CA GLY A 229 -7.69 4.28 3.31
C GLY A 229 -6.66 3.21 3.65
N HIS A 230 -6.78 2.05 2.99
CA HIS A 230 -5.89 0.92 3.19
C HIS A 230 -5.27 0.47 1.86
N THR A 231 -4.10 -0.15 1.90
CA THR A 231 -3.59 -0.93 0.76
C THR A 231 -4.08 -2.39 0.85
N PRO A 232 -4.19 -3.12 -0.27
CA PRO A 232 -4.40 -4.56 -0.26
C PRO A 232 -3.30 -5.32 0.52
N LYS A 233 -3.60 -6.51 1.04
CA LYS A 233 -2.64 -7.32 1.84
C LYS A 233 -1.43 -7.79 1.02
N ASP A 234 -1.58 -7.90 -0.29
CA ASP A 234 -0.53 -8.25 -1.26
C ASP A 234 0.30 -7.05 -1.74
N ALA A 235 -0.01 -5.82 -1.29
CA ALA A 235 0.67 -4.61 -1.74
C ALA A 235 2.19 -4.59 -1.42
N ALA A 236 2.64 -5.35 -0.42
CA ALA A 236 4.06 -5.52 -0.13
C ALA A 236 4.84 -6.19 -1.29
N LYS A 237 4.16 -6.92 -2.18
CA LYS A 237 4.72 -7.49 -3.42
C LYS A 237 4.69 -6.52 -4.61
N LYS A 238 4.11 -5.33 -4.40
CA LYS A 238 3.80 -4.30 -5.40
C LYS A 238 4.47 -2.97 -5.07
N THR A 239 5.62 -3.01 -4.38
CA THR A 239 6.37 -1.82 -3.97
C THR A 239 6.81 -0.96 -5.15
N ASP A 240 6.91 -1.55 -6.34
CA ASP A 240 7.28 -0.86 -7.58
C ASP A 240 6.09 -0.28 -8.36
N ASP A 241 4.86 -0.67 -8.03
CA ASP A 241 3.68 -0.12 -8.70
C ASP A 241 3.55 1.39 -8.40
N PRO A 242 2.89 2.18 -9.26
CA PRO A 242 2.53 3.55 -8.90
C PRO A 242 1.71 3.58 -7.59
N ALA A 243 1.98 4.56 -6.72
CA ALA A 243 1.30 4.68 -5.42
C ALA A 243 -0.23 4.59 -5.52
N VAL A 244 -0.80 5.23 -6.55
CA VAL A 244 -2.25 5.23 -6.79
C VAL A 244 -2.84 3.84 -7.03
N GLU A 245 -2.07 2.91 -7.61
CA GLU A 245 -2.50 1.53 -7.89
C GLU A 245 -2.46 0.64 -6.64
N ARG A 246 -1.73 1.06 -5.61
CA ARG A 246 -1.69 0.36 -4.31
C ARG A 246 -2.88 0.70 -3.41
N LEU A 247 -3.70 1.70 -3.74
CA LEU A 247 -4.89 2.02 -2.97
C LEU A 247 -5.96 0.93 -3.13
N ARG A 248 -6.46 0.40 -2.01
CA ARG A 248 -7.51 -0.63 -2.01
C ARG A 248 -8.87 -0.01 -2.37
N GLY A 249 -9.61 -0.71 -3.21
CA GLY A 249 -11.02 -0.43 -3.49
C GLY A 249 -11.26 -0.13 -4.96
N SER A 250 -12.39 0.50 -5.25
CA SER A 250 -12.69 1.00 -6.58
C SER A 250 -11.74 2.16 -6.96
N ALA A 251 -11.50 2.36 -8.27
CA ALA A 251 -10.71 3.49 -8.77
C ALA A 251 -11.25 4.86 -8.31
N MET A 252 -12.51 4.92 -7.88
CA MET A 252 -13.12 6.16 -7.41
C MET A 252 -12.48 6.71 -6.14
N TRP A 253 -11.87 5.85 -5.32
CA TRP A 253 -11.09 6.24 -4.15
C TRP A 253 -9.83 7.02 -4.49
N SER A 254 -9.31 6.93 -5.72
CA SER A 254 -8.19 7.76 -6.17
C SER A 254 -8.61 8.92 -7.08
N THR A 255 -9.63 8.73 -7.91
CA THR A 255 -10.03 9.74 -8.91
C THR A 255 -10.86 10.88 -8.31
N THR A 256 -11.71 10.61 -7.33
CA THR A 256 -12.69 11.59 -6.81
C THR A 256 -12.14 12.53 -5.73
N PRO A 257 -11.31 12.09 -4.77
CA PRO A 257 -10.75 12.98 -3.74
C PRO A 257 -9.94 14.12 -4.35
N ARG A 258 -9.82 15.25 -3.65
CA ARG A 258 -8.98 16.38 -4.10
C ARG A 258 -7.50 16.01 -4.09
N THR A 259 -7.10 15.28 -3.05
CA THR A 259 -5.73 14.79 -2.85
C THR A 259 -5.75 13.34 -2.38
N VAL A 260 -4.77 12.56 -2.79
CA VAL A 260 -4.54 11.17 -2.38
C VAL A 260 -3.08 11.05 -1.98
N ILE A 261 -2.84 10.65 -0.74
CA ILE A 261 -1.53 10.60 -0.10
C ILE A 261 -1.27 9.16 0.34
N GLU A 262 -0.14 8.62 -0.06
CA GLU A 262 0.36 7.34 0.45
C GLU A 262 1.26 7.59 1.65
N LEU A 263 1.09 6.79 2.69
CA LEU A 263 2.03 6.64 3.80
C LEU A 263 2.50 5.18 3.86
N ARG A 264 3.79 4.96 3.58
CA ARG A 264 4.43 3.64 3.68
C ARG A 264 5.58 3.68 4.67
N CYS A 265 5.81 2.57 5.37
CA CYS A 265 7.09 2.38 6.06
C CYS A 265 8.20 2.22 5.02
N ALA A 266 9.41 2.64 5.37
CA ALA A 266 10.60 2.25 4.63
C ALA A 266 10.77 0.73 4.66
N THR A 267 11.47 0.23 3.66
CA THR A 267 11.82 -1.17 3.44
C THR A 267 13.33 -1.30 3.34
N GLN A 268 13.84 -2.53 3.24
CA GLN A 268 15.27 -2.77 3.07
C GLN A 268 15.83 -2.22 1.74
N ASN A 269 14.96 -1.94 0.76
CA ASN A 269 15.35 -1.40 -0.54
C ASN A 269 15.48 0.14 -0.54
N ASP A 270 14.98 0.81 0.49
CA ASP A 270 15.04 2.25 0.62
C ASP A 270 16.39 2.70 1.22
N ASN A 271 16.84 3.90 0.85
CA ASN A 271 18.12 4.44 1.30
C ASN A 271 18.00 5.10 2.69
N VAL A 272 17.83 4.27 3.73
CA VAL A 272 17.68 4.75 5.11
C VAL A 272 18.91 4.52 5.98
N GLU A 273 20.01 3.99 5.43
CA GLU A 273 21.20 3.62 6.20
C GLU A 273 21.78 4.81 6.98
N GLN A 274 21.88 5.98 6.36
CA GLN A 274 22.40 7.18 7.01
C GLN A 274 21.50 7.63 8.19
N VAL A 275 20.18 7.49 8.04
CA VAL A 275 19.23 7.79 9.12
C VAL A 275 19.48 6.85 10.31
N LEU A 276 19.64 5.55 10.04
CA LEU A 276 19.87 4.55 11.09
C LEU A 276 21.25 4.69 11.75
N VAL A 277 22.26 5.19 11.04
CA VAL A 277 23.57 5.53 11.62
C VAL A 277 23.45 6.72 12.57
N GLN A 278 22.71 7.77 12.18
CA GLN A 278 22.51 8.95 13.01
C GLN A 278 21.58 8.68 14.20
N TYR A 279 20.60 7.79 14.02
CA TYR A 279 19.59 7.43 15.02
C TYR A 279 19.56 5.91 15.26
N PRO A 280 20.57 5.36 15.97
CA PRO A 280 20.77 3.91 16.11
C PRO A 280 19.66 3.18 16.89
N GLN A 281 18.81 3.91 17.61
CA GLN A 281 17.65 3.37 18.32
C GLN A 281 16.45 3.08 17.41
N LEU A 282 16.49 3.54 16.15
CA LEU A 282 15.41 3.37 15.20
C LEU A 282 15.56 2.06 14.41
N SER A 283 14.42 1.51 14.00
CA SER A 283 14.36 0.46 12.99
C SER A 283 13.97 1.04 11.64
N VAL A 284 14.19 0.28 10.56
CA VAL A 284 13.74 0.65 9.20
C VAL A 284 12.25 1.05 9.18
N ARG A 285 11.39 0.38 9.97
CA ARG A 285 9.95 0.67 10.00
C ARG A 285 9.57 1.99 10.68
N ASP A 286 10.51 2.60 11.38
CA ASP A 286 10.33 3.89 12.06
C ASP A 286 10.60 5.07 11.12
N VAL A 287 11.18 4.80 9.95
CA VAL A 287 11.24 5.73 8.83
C VAL A 287 10.04 5.48 7.91
N LEU A 288 9.38 6.55 7.48
CA LEU A 288 8.20 6.49 6.62
C LEU A 288 8.38 7.39 5.43
N PHE A 289 7.79 7.00 4.32
CA PHE A 289 7.67 7.82 3.14
C PHE A 289 6.23 8.24 2.97
N LEU A 290 6.03 9.56 2.88
CA LEU A 290 4.77 10.18 2.52
C LEU A 290 4.88 10.66 1.08
N SER A 291 3.95 10.26 0.23
CA SER A 291 3.98 10.59 -1.20
C SER A 291 2.62 10.99 -1.70
N THR A 292 2.53 12.13 -2.38
CA THR A 292 1.30 12.57 -3.03
C THR A 292 1.07 11.70 -4.28
N ALA A 293 0.23 10.68 -4.15
CA ALA A 293 -0.12 9.78 -5.25
C ALA A 293 -0.94 10.49 -6.33
N LYS A 294 -1.75 11.47 -5.93
CA LYS A 294 -2.55 12.30 -6.84
C LYS A 294 -2.99 13.60 -6.16
N ALA A 295 -3.01 14.70 -6.90
CA ALA A 295 -3.62 15.96 -6.47
C ALA A 295 -4.21 16.71 -7.67
N ASN A 296 -5.42 17.25 -7.52
CA ASN A 296 -6.11 18.04 -8.57
C ASN A 296 -6.10 19.56 -8.29
N SER A 297 -5.56 19.96 -7.14
CA SER A 297 -5.55 21.36 -6.70
C SER A 297 -4.33 22.10 -7.25
N MET A 298 -4.52 23.32 -7.72
CA MET A 298 -3.43 24.18 -8.17
C MET A 298 -2.48 24.49 -7.01
N GLY A 299 -1.16 24.31 -7.22
CA GLY A 299 -0.15 24.52 -6.18
C GLY A 299 0.06 23.33 -5.24
N ALA A 300 -0.45 22.13 -5.59
CA ALA A 300 -0.20 20.93 -4.81
C ALA A 300 1.30 20.59 -4.72
N ASP A 301 1.75 20.20 -3.53
CA ASP A 301 3.11 19.73 -3.30
C ASP A 301 3.18 18.23 -3.64
N LEU A 302 3.95 17.92 -4.68
CA LEU A 302 4.16 16.56 -5.16
C LEU A 302 5.48 15.97 -4.66
N ARG A 303 6.28 16.74 -3.92
CA ARG A 303 7.57 16.26 -3.42
C ARG A 303 7.33 15.17 -2.37
N PRO A 304 8.04 14.04 -2.45
CA PRO A 304 7.96 13.02 -1.42
C PRO A 304 8.58 13.56 -0.13
N ARG A 305 8.12 13.02 1.00
CA ARG A 305 8.63 13.35 2.34
C ARG A 305 9.08 12.10 3.05
N ALA A 306 10.18 12.20 3.77
CA ALA A 306 10.69 11.17 4.66
C ALA A 306 10.44 11.61 6.10
N LEU A 307 9.73 10.77 6.85
CA LEU A 307 9.32 11.04 8.23
C LEU A 307 10.00 10.06 9.17
N MET A 308 10.40 10.55 10.33
CA MET A 308 10.89 9.76 11.44
C MET A 308 9.81 9.69 12.53
N ARG A 309 9.45 8.49 13.00
CA ARG A 309 8.54 8.32 14.14
C ARG A 309 9.21 8.71 15.46
N VAL A 310 8.48 9.47 16.26
CA VAL A 310 8.77 9.68 17.67
C VAL A 310 7.91 8.68 18.47
N LYS A 311 8.44 7.46 18.69
CA LYS A 311 7.66 6.32 19.21
C LYS A 311 6.91 6.61 20.52
N GLU A 312 7.56 7.33 21.42
CA GLU A 312 7.04 7.59 22.77
C GLU A 312 5.85 8.55 22.77
N HIS A 313 5.75 9.39 21.74
CA HIS A 313 4.79 10.49 21.69
C HIS A 313 3.79 10.37 20.54
N GLY A 314 3.99 9.42 19.62
CA GLY A 314 3.16 9.30 18.43
C GLY A 314 3.18 10.56 17.57
N ALA A 315 4.31 11.27 17.53
CA ALA A 315 4.55 12.39 16.64
C ALA A 315 5.52 11.98 15.51
N PHE A 316 5.74 12.88 14.56
CA PHE A 316 6.65 12.66 13.43
C PHE A 316 7.56 13.86 13.24
N ILE A 317 8.76 13.61 12.74
CA ILE A 317 9.72 14.64 12.33
C ILE A 317 9.97 14.49 10.84
N ASP A 318 9.82 15.58 10.09
CA ASP A 318 10.20 15.62 8.68
C ASP A 318 11.74 15.69 8.56
N ILE A 319 12.32 14.63 8.01
CA ILE A 319 13.77 14.48 7.84
C ILE A 319 14.20 14.59 6.37
N SER A 320 13.28 15.01 5.48
CA SER A 320 13.51 15.04 4.02
C SER A 320 14.71 15.91 3.65
N GLU A 321 14.84 17.09 4.27
CA GLU A 321 15.94 18.02 4.01
C GLU A 321 17.25 17.60 4.70
N GLN A 322 17.16 16.82 5.79
CA GLN A 322 18.32 16.33 6.54
C GLN A 322 19.06 15.22 5.79
N PHE A 323 18.34 14.45 4.95
CA PHE A 323 18.89 13.35 4.17
C PHE A 323 18.49 13.45 2.70
N PRO A 324 19.14 14.30 1.89
CA PRO A 324 18.74 14.53 0.50
C PRO A 324 18.69 13.27 -0.38
N GLY A 325 19.56 12.28 -0.09
CA GLY A 325 19.63 11.01 -0.82
C GLY A 325 18.62 9.95 -0.36
N ILE A 326 17.75 10.24 0.62
CA ILE A 326 16.84 9.25 1.22
C ILE A 326 15.79 8.70 0.23
N PHE A 327 15.48 9.47 -0.81
CA PHE A 327 14.55 9.09 -1.86
C PHE A 327 15.25 8.41 -3.05
N GLU A 328 16.58 8.39 -3.07
CA GLU A 328 17.33 7.58 -4.02
C GLU A 328 17.16 6.10 -3.63
N ARG A 329 17.00 5.22 -4.62
CA ARG A 329 16.97 3.78 -4.34
C ARG A 329 18.36 3.35 -3.87
N ASN A 330 18.43 2.49 -2.85
CA ASN A 330 19.71 2.04 -2.30
C ASN A 330 20.53 1.33 -3.40
N ALA A 331 21.78 1.76 -3.64
CA ALA A 331 22.64 1.14 -4.64
C ALA A 331 22.96 -0.35 -4.30
N LYS A 332 22.82 -0.75 -3.03
CA LYS A 332 23.00 -2.14 -2.60
C LYS A 332 21.86 -3.06 -3.06
N SER A 333 20.62 -2.59 -3.18
CA SER A 333 19.53 -3.36 -3.80
C SER A 333 19.62 -3.40 -5.33
N PHE A 334 20.35 -2.45 -5.93
CA PHE A 334 20.77 -2.48 -7.35
C PHE A 334 21.92 -3.45 -7.66
N GLY A 335 22.47 -4.14 -6.64
CA GLY A 335 23.39 -5.26 -6.85
C GLY A 335 22.73 -6.45 -7.54
N GLU A 336 21.43 -6.69 -7.30
CA GLU A 336 20.79 -7.94 -7.70
C GLU A 336 19.48 -7.85 -8.47
N THR A 337 18.70 -6.75 -8.44
CA THR A 337 17.33 -6.80 -9.02
C THR A 337 16.95 -5.77 -10.07
N ASP A 338 17.73 -4.71 -10.32
CA ASP A 338 17.26 -3.60 -11.18
C ASP A 338 18.21 -3.22 -12.34
N ARG A 339 18.96 -4.19 -12.88
CA ARG A 339 19.46 -4.08 -14.26
C ARG A 339 18.39 -4.67 -15.18
N VAL A 340 17.37 -3.88 -15.51
CA VAL A 340 16.41 -4.18 -16.58
C VAL A 340 17.12 -4.00 -17.93
N GLY A 341 17.90 -5.00 -18.26
CA GLY A 341 18.64 -5.17 -19.48
C GLY A 341 19.38 -6.49 -19.31
N PRO A 342 19.22 -7.46 -20.22
CA PRO A 342 19.84 -8.75 -20.01
C PRO A 342 21.35 -8.54 -19.94
N ARG A 343 21.94 -8.87 -18.78
CA ARG A 343 23.39 -8.79 -18.57
C ARG A 343 23.98 -9.73 -19.62
N ARG A 344 24.73 -9.19 -20.60
CA ARG A 344 25.52 -10.03 -21.51
C ARG A 344 26.34 -10.99 -20.64
N PRO A 345 26.24 -12.31 -20.84
CA PRO A 345 27.09 -13.24 -20.13
C PRO A 345 28.54 -12.84 -20.34
N ILE A 346 29.32 -12.79 -19.26
CA ILE A 346 30.76 -12.48 -19.31
C ILE A 346 31.48 -13.54 -20.16
N ASP A 347 31.02 -14.79 -20.08
CA ASP A 347 31.48 -15.92 -20.87
C ASP A 347 30.26 -16.60 -21.52
N GLN A 348 29.97 -16.22 -22.77
CA GLN A 348 28.80 -16.73 -23.48
C GLN A 348 28.87 -18.22 -23.75
N ASP A 349 30.06 -18.75 -24.05
CA ASP A 349 30.26 -20.16 -24.37
C ASP A 349 30.05 -21.03 -23.13
N GLN A 350 30.52 -20.60 -21.96
CA GLN A 350 30.25 -21.29 -20.70
C GLN A 350 28.77 -21.22 -20.30
N THR A 351 28.09 -20.10 -20.54
CA THR A 351 26.63 -20.02 -20.31
C THR A 351 25.88 -20.96 -21.25
N TRP A 352 26.28 -21.07 -22.52
CA TRP A 352 25.73 -22.05 -23.45
C TRP A 352 25.89 -23.48 -22.95
N LEU A 353 27.09 -23.85 -22.49
CA LEU A 353 27.37 -25.17 -21.94
C LEU A 353 26.51 -25.47 -20.70
N ALA A 354 26.36 -24.50 -19.79
CA ALA A 354 25.54 -24.67 -18.60
C ALA A 354 24.04 -24.88 -18.94
N ILE A 355 23.51 -24.17 -19.95
CA ILE A 355 22.13 -24.38 -20.42
C ILE A 355 21.97 -25.75 -21.09
N ILE A 356 22.94 -26.15 -21.91
CA ILE A 356 22.95 -27.47 -22.56
C ILE A 356 22.98 -28.58 -21.52
N ASP A 357 23.83 -28.45 -20.49
CA ASP A 357 23.92 -29.45 -19.44
C ASP A 357 22.66 -29.49 -18.56
N LEU A 358 21.97 -28.36 -18.34
CA LEU A 358 20.65 -28.35 -17.69
C LEU A 358 19.60 -29.13 -18.48
N VAL A 359 19.57 -28.95 -19.81
CA VAL A 359 18.68 -29.73 -20.67
C VAL A 359 19.06 -31.21 -20.61
N ALA A 360 20.34 -31.54 -20.62
CA ALA A 360 20.80 -32.92 -20.51
C ALA A 360 20.42 -33.57 -19.18
N TRP A 361 20.53 -32.82 -18.07
CA TRP A 361 20.17 -33.28 -16.73
C TRP A 361 18.68 -33.67 -16.66
N ILE A 362 17.77 -32.86 -17.23
CA ILE A 362 16.34 -33.20 -17.28
C ILE A 362 15.95 -34.23 -18.35
N THR A 363 16.88 -34.63 -19.23
CA THR A 363 16.62 -35.50 -20.39
C THR A 363 17.52 -36.73 -20.48
N GLU A 364 17.92 -37.31 -19.33
CA GLU A 364 18.72 -38.53 -19.28
C GLU A 364 20.05 -38.38 -20.07
N SER A 365 20.81 -37.34 -19.75
CA SER A 365 22.08 -37.00 -20.44
C SER A 365 21.89 -36.60 -21.91
N GLY A 366 20.78 -35.95 -22.26
CA GLY A 366 20.57 -35.40 -23.60
C GLY A 366 20.24 -36.44 -24.66
N ARG A 367 19.62 -37.56 -24.28
CA ARG A 367 19.33 -38.67 -25.19
C ARG A 367 18.32 -38.24 -26.28
N PRO A 368 18.61 -38.48 -27.58
CA PRO A 368 17.68 -38.20 -28.66
C PRO A 368 16.31 -38.87 -28.47
N GLY A 369 15.24 -38.14 -28.76
CA GLY A 369 13.86 -38.60 -28.63
C GLY A 369 13.22 -38.40 -27.25
N VAL A 370 13.98 -38.00 -26.23
CA VAL A 370 13.44 -37.71 -24.89
C VAL A 370 12.70 -36.38 -24.89
N LYS A 371 11.51 -36.37 -24.28
CA LYS A 371 10.64 -35.18 -24.18
C LYS A 371 10.81 -34.49 -22.84
N PHE A 372 10.81 -33.17 -22.85
CA PHE A 372 10.79 -32.33 -21.64
C PHE A 372 9.82 -31.16 -21.79
N SER A 373 9.42 -30.57 -20.67
CA SER A 373 8.53 -29.40 -20.64
C SER A 373 9.27 -28.16 -20.18
N ARG A 374 8.76 -26.97 -20.56
CA ARG A 374 9.27 -25.68 -20.05
C ARG A 374 9.32 -25.63 -18.53
N ARG A 375 8.28 -26.13 -17.87
CA ARG A 375 8.19 -26.19 -16.41
C ARG A 375 9.35 -26.99 -15.82
N LYS A 376 9.63 -28.20 -16.33
CA LYS A 376 10.75 -29.02 -15.83
C LYS A 376 12.11 -28.33 -15.99
N LEU A 377 12.32 -27.62 -17.09
CA LEU A 377 13.55 -26.85 -17.29
C LEU A 377 13.66 -25.67 -16.34
N ARG A 378 12.56 -24.94 -16.10
CA ARG A 378 12.54 -23.83 -15.14
C ARG A 378 12.83 -24.32 -13.72
N ASP A 379 12.19 -25.40 -13.30
CA ASP A 379 12.41 -26.00 -11.98
C ASP A 379 13.89 -26.43 -11.81
N ALA A 380 14.49 -27.03 -12.86
CA ALA A 380 15.92 -27.36 -12.88
C ALA A 380 16.83 -26.12 -12.87
N PHE A 381 16.46 -25.07 -13.60
CA PHE A 381 17.20 -23.81 -13.63
C PHE A 381 17.21 -23.14 -12.26
N GLU A 382 16.06 -23.02 -11.60
CA GLU A 382 15.94 -22.42 -10.27
C GLU A 382 16.74 -23.20 -9.22
N GLN A 383 16.79 -24.53 -9.32
CA GLN A 383 17.57 -25.39 -8.44
C GLN A 383 19.09 -25.18 -8.58
N HIS A 384 19.56 -24.91 -9.81
CA HIS A 384 20.99 -24.92 -10.13
C HIS A 384 21.59 -23.52 -10.32
N GLN A 385 20.78 -22.49 -10.60
CA GLN A 385 21.23 -21.10 -10.74
C GLN A 385 22.08 -20.60 -9.56
N PRO A 386 21.77 -20.93 -8.28
CA PRO A 386 22.59 -20.48 -7.15
C PRO A 386 24.00 -21.08 -7.13
N ARG A 387 24.20 -22.21 -7.82
CA ARG A 387 25.45 -23.01 -7.79
C ARG A 387 26.37 -22.72 -8.98
N HIS A 388 25.89 -22.02 -10.01
CA HIS A 388 26.65 -21.74 -11.23
C HIS A 388 26.67 -20.24 -11.54
N ASP A 389 27.84 -19.63 -11.37
CA ASP A 389 28.04 -18.19 -11.61
C ASP A 389 27.67 -17.76 -13.03
N VAL A 390 27.83 -18.63 -14.02
CA VAL A 390 27.49 -18.37 -15.43
C VAL A 390 25.98 -18.33 -15.70
N LEU A 391 25.16 -18.94 -14.84
CA LEU A 391 23.69 -18.92 -14.95
C LEU A 391 23.06 -17.69 -14.28
N LYS A 392 23.81 -16.95 -13.46
CA LYS A 392 23.36 -15.69 -12.84
C LYS A 392 23.02 -14.60 -13.88
N TYR A 393 23.52 -14.75 -15.11
CA TYR A 393 23.26 -13.84 -16.23
C TYR A 393 22.06 -14.24 -17.09
N VAL A 394 21.46 -15.40 -16.81
CA VAL A 394 20.28 -15.89 -17.52
C VAL A 394 19.03 -15.55 -16.71
N SER A 395 18.03 -14.94 -17.34
CA SER A 395 16.77 -14.64 -16.67
C SER A 395 15.81 -15.85 -16.73
N PRO A 396 15.11 -16.17 -15.62
CA PRO A 396 14.04 -17.16 -15.65
C PRO A 396 12.90 -16.68 -16.58
N GLU A 397 12.15 -17.62 -17.16
CA GLU A 397 11.04 -17.29 -18.05
C GLU A 397 9.98 -16.44 -17.33
N HIS A 398 9.52 -15.36 -17.95
CA HIS A 398 8.31 -14.62 -17.55
C HIS A 398 7.19 -14.91 -18.55
N GLU A 399 5.95 -15.09 -18.06
CA GLU A 399 4.78 -15.19 -18.94
C GLU A 399 4.49 -13.81 -19.56
N GLY A 400 4.21 -13.78 -20.87
CA GLY A 400 3.84 -12.56 -21.60
C GLY A 400 4.92 -12.00 -22.55
N LYS A 401 4.86 -10.69 -22.79
CA LYS A 401 5.49 -9.95 -23.92
C LYS A 401 7.03 -9.96 -23.91
N HIS A 402 7.66 -10.40 -22.81
CA HIS A 402 9.12 -10.42 -22.62
C HIS A 402 9.75 -11.83 -22.72
N SER A 403 8.97 -12.85 -23.06
CA SER A 403 9.40 -14.26 -23.13
C SER A 403 10.42 -14.61 -24.23
N ARG A 404 10.94 -13.64 -25.00
CA ARG A 404 11.99 -13.88 -26.02
C ARG A 404 13.09 -12.82 -26.00
N THR A 405 13.22 -12.09 -24.91
CA THR A 405 14.30 -11.12 -24.73
C THR A 405 15.63 -11.86 -24.70
N ASP A 406 16.70 -11.29 -25.26
CA ASP A 406 18.03 -11.91 -25.30
C ASP A 406 18.46 -12.41 -23.91
N PHE A 407 19.15 -13.55 -23.88
CA PHE A 407 19.67 -14.18 -22.66
C PHE A 407 18.61 -14.61 -21.61
N THR A 408 17.36 -14.77 -22.03
CA THR A 408 16.32 -15.50 -21.25
C THR A 408 16.37 -17.01 -21.55
N LEU A 409 15.91 -17.86 -20.62
CA LEU A 409 15.76 -19.30 -20.87
C LEU A 409 15.00 -19.61 -22.17
N ALA A 410 13.92 -18.89 -22.42
CA ALA A 410 13.12 -19.05 -23.62
C ALA A 410 13.85 -18.62 -24.91
N TRP A 411 14.74 -17.63 -24.83
CA TRP A 411 15.64 -17.26 -25.92
C TRP A 411 16.65 -18.38 -26.21
N TYR A 412 17.29 -18.94 -25.18
CA TYR A 412 18.22 -20.07 -25.35
C TYR A 412 17.51 -21.29 -25.95
N LEU A 413 16.28 -21.59 -25.54
CA LEU A 413 15.48 -22.67 -26.14
C LEU A 413 15.14 -22.40 -27.61
N ALA A 414 14.80 -21.17 -27.98
CA ALA A 414 14.54 -20.80 -29.36
C ALA A 414 15.77 -21.01 -30.24
N GLN A 415 16.94 -20.65 -29.73
CA GLN A 415 18.23 -20.82 -30.40
C GLN A 415 18.66 -22.30 -30.49
N LEU A 416 18.51 -23.09 -29.42
CA LEU A 416 18.74 -24.55 -29.48
C LEU A 416 17.86 -25.23 -30.53
N ARG A 417 16.64 -24.73 -30.72
CA ARG A 417 15.75 -25.20 -31.77
C ARG A 417 16.25 -24.79 -33.17
N GLU A 418 16.75 -23.57 -33.33
CA GLU A 418 17.36 -23.12 -34.59
C GLU A 418 18.62 -23.93 -34.95
N PHE A 419 19.39 -24.36 -33.95
CA PHE A 419 20.54 -25.25 -34.16
C PHE A 419 20.15 -26.71 -34.44
N GLY A 420 18.87 -27.06 -34.38
CA GLY A 420 18.40 -28.44 -34.53
C GLY A 420 18.74 -29.34 -33.35
N ALA A 421 19.12 -28.79 -32.19
CA ALA A 421 19.44 -29.56 -31.00
C ALA A 421 18.17 -30.09 -30.30
N ILE A 422 17.07 -29.34 -30.39
CA ILE A 422 15.74 -29.68 -29.90
C ILE A 422 14.67 -29.34 -30.94
N SER A 423 13.48 -29.96 -30.86
CA SER A 423 12.32 -29.59 -31.68
C SER A 423 11.03 -29.54 -30.88
N ASP A 424 10.01 -28.89 -31.43
CA ASP A 424 8.70 -28.75 -30.78
C ASP A 424 7.92 -30.07 -30.87
N ALA A 425 7.39 -30.55 -29.74
CA ALA A 425 6.57 -31.77 -29.70
C ALA A 425 5.06 -31.45 -29.60
N LYS A 426 4.67 -30.61 -28.63
CA LYS A 426 3.32 -30.04 -28.40
C LYS A 426 3.47 -28.69 -27.69
N ALA A 427 2.41 -27.91 -27.55
CA ALA A 427 2.47 -26.60 -26.88
C ALA A 427 3.16 -26.68 -25.50
N GLY A 428 4.31 -26.02 -25.36
CA GLY A 428 5.12 -26.01 -24.13
C GLY A 428 5.96 -27.25 -23.86
N GLN A 429 6.08 -28.18 -24.82
CA GLN A 429 6.89 -29.40 -24.75
C GLN A 429 7.88 -29.49 -25.92
N PHE A 430 9.10 -29.93 -25.60
CA PHE A 430 10.20 -30.09 -26.54
C PHE A 430 10.67 -31.55 -26.58
N VAL A 431 11.31 -31.95 -27.65
CA VAL A 431 12.02 -33.23 -27.80
C VAL A 431 13.48 -32.97 -28.13
N VAL A 432 14.38 -33.75 -27.52
CA VAL A 432 15.82 -33.69 -27.83
C VAL A 432 16.06 -34.33 -29.20
N VAL A 433 16.80 -33.65 -30.06
CA VAL A 433 17.17 -34.12 -31.40
C VAL A 433 18.65 -34.48 -31.43
N ASN A 434 19.53 -33.52 -31.17
CA ASN A 434 20.98 -33.75 -31.12
C ASN A 434 21.68 -32.75 -30.19
N LEU A 435 21.60 -33.00 -28.88
CA LEU A 435 22.15 -32.08 -27.88
C LEU A 435 23.70 -32.12 -27.82
N GLU A 436 24.32 -33.24 -28.19
CA GLU A 436 25.78 -33.41 -28.19
C GLU A 436 26.47 -32.58 -29.29
N GLU A 437 25.82 -32.42 -30.45
CA GLU A 437 26.30 -31.55 -31.52
C GLU A 437 26.30 -30.08 -31.08
N ALA A 438 25.25 -29.64 -30.38
CA ALA A 438 25.20 -28.31 -29.77
C ALA A 438 26.31 -28.15 -28.71
N ARG A 439 26.54 -29.16 -27.86
CA ARG A 439 27.60 -29.14 -26.86
C ARG A 439 28.99 -29.01 -27.48
N THR A 440 29.25 -29.76 -28.55
CA THR A 440 30.53 -29.75 -29.29
C THR A 440 30.81 -28.38 -29.89
N ARG A 441 29.78 -27.72 -30.43
CA ARG A 441 29.86 -26.38 -31.00
C ARG A 441 30.44 -25.35 -30.01
N PHE A 442 29.96 -25.34 -28.77
CA PHE A 442 30.38 -24.38 -27.74
C PHE A 442 31.61 -24.82 -26.93
N ARG A 443 31.95 -26.12 -26.92
CA ARG A 443 33.23 -26.63 -26.38
C ARG A 443 34.45 -26.21 -27.21
N SER A 444 34.31 -26.18 -28.54
CA SER A 444 35.44 -25.86 -29.44
C SER A 444 35.98 -24.43 -29.30
N ALA A 445 35.16 -23.52 -28.76
CA ALA A 445 35.51 -22.11 -28.56
C ALA A 445 36.11 -21.81 -27.16
N SER A 446 35.90 -22.68 -26.17
CA SER A 446 36.17 -22.42 -24.75
C SER A 446 37.42 -23.13 -24.17
N GLY A 447 38.15 -23.93 -24.98
CA GLY A 447 39.52 -24.36 -24.67
C GLY A 447 39.72 -25.24 -23.42
N GLY A 448 38.68 -25.85 -22.85
CA GLY A 448 38.75 -26.71 -21.65
C GLY A 448 38.75 -28.23 -21.95
N PRO A 449 39.34 -29.07 -21.07
CA PRO A 449 39.64 -30.48 -21.36
C PRO A 449 38.41 -31.40 -21.39
N ASN A 450 38.58 -32.54 -22.08
CA ASN A 450 37.62 -33.64 -22.23
C ASN A 450 37.02 -34.10 -20.89
N ALA A 451 35.77 -33.77 -20.66
CA ALA A 451 34.92 -34.43 -19.66
C ALA A 451 33.66 -34.96 -20.37
N SER A 452 33.14 -36.09 -19.92
CA SER A 452 31.79 -36.57 -20.23
C SER A 452 30.75 -35.54 -19.73
N TRP A 453 29.48 -35.88 -19.49
CA TRP A 453 28.49 -34.97 -18.88
C TRP A 453 28.84 -34.48 -17.44
N ALA A 454 30.11 -34.55 -17.05
CA ALA A 454 30.67 -34.33 -15.72
C ALA A 454 30.97 -32.85 -15.38
N TYR A 455 30.06 -31.92 -15.69
CA TYR A 455 30.02 -30.65 -14.95
C TYR A 455 29.22 -30.77 -13.63
N TRP A 456 28.65 -31.95 -13.38
CA TRP A 456 27.66 -32.21 -12.33
C TRP A 456 27.96 -33.43 -11.43
N GLU A 457 29.17 -33.99 -11.46
CA GLU A 457 29.48 -35.24 -10.73
C GLU A 457 29.78 -35.08 -9.22
N ASP A 458 29.83 -33.87 -8.66
CA ASP A 458 30.13 -33.66 -7.23
C ASP A 458 28.89 -33.64 -6.30
N VAL A 459 27.82 -34.36 -6.65
CA VAL A 459 26.71 -34.61 -5.72
C VAL A 459 26.20 -36.04 -5.83
N ASN A 460 27.02 -36.99 -5.38
CA ASN A 460 26.56 -38.32 -4.98
C ASN A 460 27.39 -38.79 -3.78
N GLU A 461 26.91 -38.48 -2.58
CA GLU A 461 27.01 -39.36 -1.41
C GLU A 461 26.11 -38.82 -0.29
N GLU A 462 24.85 -39.23 -0.28
CA GLU A 462 24.14 -39.64 0.95
C GLU A 462 22.94 -40.51 0.56
N PRO A 463 22.81 -41.74 1.09
CA PRO A 463 21.79 -42.68 0.66
C PRO A 463 20.40 -42.27 1.14
N MET A 464 19.42 -42.38 0.23
CA MET A 464 18.00 -42.29 0.53
C MET A 464 17.63 -43.15 1.75
N ALA A 465 17.16 -42.50 2.81
CA ALA A 465 16.42 -43.17 3.87
C ALA A 465 15.14 -43.75 3.28
N ALA A 466 15.04 -45.08 3.32
CA ALA A 466 13.90 -45.84 2.83
C ALA A 466 12.61 -45.44 3.57
N ALA A 467 11.53 -45.28 2.82
CA ALA A 467 10.17 -45.22 3.35
C ALA A 467 9.83 -46.57 4.02
N PRO A 468 9.20 -46.60 5.22
CA PRO A 468 8.64 -47.84 5.74
C PRO A 468 7.30 -48.14 5.05
N ALA A 469 7.21 -49.34 4.51
CA ALA A 469 5.99 -49.96 4.01
C ALA A 469 5.15 -50.52 5.16
N ASP A 470 3.83 -50.45 4.98
CA ASP A 470 2.78 -51.10 5.75
C ASP A 470 2.80 -52.64 5.64
N GLN A 471 2.03 -53.27 6.57
CA GLN A 471 1.53 -54.66 6.65
C GLN A 471 2.37 -55.59 7.58
N ASN A 472 1.81 -56.39 8.50
CA ASN A 472 0.44 -56.86 8.73
C ASN A 472 0.31 -57.57 10.11
N GLU A 473 -0.92 -57.58 10.65
CA GLU A 473 -1.62 -58.68 11.40
C GLU A 473 -0.98 -59.31 12.68
N ALA A 474 -1.67 -59.82 13.70
CA ALA A 474 -3.06 -59.86 14.16
C ALA A 474 -3.06 -60.56 15.55
N GLY A 475 -4.14 -60.37 16.35
CA GLY A 475 -4.47 -61.21 17.52
C GLY A 475 -5.34 -60.46 18.54
N SER A 476 -6.68 -60.49 18.42
CA SER A 476 -7.60 -61.43 19.12
C SER A 476 -7.66 -61.16 20.64
N THR A 477 -8.77 -60.94 21.37
CA THR A 477 -10.25 -61.04 21.30
C THR A 477 -10.72 -60.52 22.68
N ALA A 478 -11.79 -59.75 22.88
CA ALA A 478 -13.18 -60.20 23.09
C ALA A 478 -14.01 -58.98 23.58
N GLY A 479 -15.25 -58.81 23.09
CA GLY A 479 -16.20 -57.77 23.55
C GLY A 479 -17.06 -58.25 24.74
N PRO A 480 -18.36 -57.85 24.84
CA PRO A 480 -18.98 -56.53 24.73
C PRO A 480 -19.84 -56.22 26.01
N ILE A 481 -20.63 -55.13 26.05
CA ILE A 481 -22.03 -55.05 26.59
C ILE A 481 -22.44 -53.59 26.91
N GLY A 482 -23.66 -53.22 26.45
CA GLY A 482 -24.56 -52.20 27.04
C GLY A 482 -24.33 -50.77 26.52
N GLY A 483 -25.26 -50.12 25.80
CA GLY A 483 -26.62 -49.73 26.25
C GLY A 483 -26.48 -48.45 27.10
N GLU A 484 -27.11 -47.30 26.86
CA GLU A 484 -28.37 -46.95 26.22
C GLU A 484 -28.35 -45.46 25.78
N ARG A 485 -29.30 -45.12 24.91
CA ARG A 485 -29.72 -43.76 24.56
C ARG A 485 -30.24 -43.00 25.78
N LEU A 486 -30.16 -41.66 25.77
CA LEU A 486 -31.33 -40.77 25.73
C LEU A 486 -30.93 -39.30 25.55
N LEU A 487 -31.80 -38.58 24.85
CA LEU A 487 -31.75 -37.21 24.34
C LEU A 487 -32.21 -36.15 25.42
N PRO A 488 -32.23 -34.84 25.12
CA PRO A 488 -32.05 -33.67 26.04
C PRO A 488 -33.41 -33.17 26.59
N PRO A 489 -33.65 -31.90 27.05
CA PRO A 489 -32.81 -30.71 27.29
C PRO A 489 -33.04 -29.96 28.64
N LEU A 490 -32.27 -28.90 28.89
CA LEU A 490 -32.72 -27.56 29.34
C LEU A 490 -31.63 -26.51 29.12
#